data_AF-A0A6C0AYE1-F1
#
_entry.id   AF-A0A6C0AYE1-F1
#
_cell.length_a   1.000
_cell.length_b   1.000
_cell.length_c   1.000
_cell.angle_alpha   90.00
_cell.angle_beta   90.00
_cell.angle_gamma   90.00
#
_symmetry.space_group_name_H-M   'P 1'
#
loop_
_entity.id
_entity.type
_entity.pdbx_description
1 polymer ?
#
loop_
_entity_poly.entity_id
_entity_poly.type
_entity_poly.pdbx_seq_one_letter_code
_entity_poly.pdbx_strand_id
1 'polypeptide(L)'
;MEHQDWNNITFTNKKQEKQERKEKQNSNYFSSPETMKMEAPKLLGQLICQGRNTKKLTQKMLASELQISTSILSRWESNKEFPNNKQIADIEKKLGIKLPRMKKTKVDQN
;
A
#
# COMPACT_ATOMS: atom_id res chain seq x y z
N MET A 1 -50.04 13.35 43.97
CA MET A 1 -49.09 14.00 43.04
C MET A 1 -47.84 13.13 43.06
N GLU A 2 -47.80 12.07 42.26
CA GLU A 2 -46.64 11.16 42.21
C GLU A 2 -45.73 11.65 41.09
N HIS A 3 -44.49 11.97 41.45
CA HIS A 3 -43.51 12.54 40.53
C HIS A 3 -42.81 11.41 39.78
N GLN A 4 -42.54 11.64 38.49
CA GLN A 4 -41.90 10.68 37.60
C GLN A 4 -40.59 10.15 38.21
N ASP A 5 -40.57 8.87 38.55
CA ASP A 5 -39.35 8.14 38.94
C ASP A 5 -38.49 7.89 37.69
N TRP A 6 -37.61 8.84 37.39
CA TRP A 6 -36.61 8.72 36.33
C TRP A 6 -35.57 7.67 36.73
N ASN A 7 -35.87 6.40 36.49
CA ASN A 7 -34.87 5.34 36.52
C ASN A 7 -33.89 5.53 35.35
N ASN A 8 -32.62 5.77 35.67
CA ASN A 8 -31.55 5.90 34.68
C ASN A 8 -31.40 4.57 33.91
N ILE A 9 -31.85 4.56 32.65
CA ILE A 9 -31.62 3.45 31.73
C ILE A 9 -30.15 3.52 31.28
N THR A 10 -29.28 2.83 32.00
CA THR A 10 -27.90 2.66 31.56
C THR A 10 -27.87 1.57 30.49
N PHE A 11 -27.56 1.95 29.24
CA PHE A 11 -27.22 0.99 28.21
C PHE A 11 -25.88 0.33 28.60
N THR A 12 -25.96 -0.80 29.31
CA THR A 12 -24.80 -1.66 29.51
C THR A 12 -24.48 -2.30 28.17
N ASN A 13 -23.71 -1.58 27.36
CA ASN A 13 -23.15 -2.10 26.14
C ASN A 13 -22.16 -3.19 26.58
N LYS A 14 -22.59 -4.45 26.55
CA LYS A 14 -21.71 -5.60 26.78
C LYS A 14 -20.63 -5.50 25.72
N LYS A 15 -19.49 -4.93 26.10
CA LYS A 15 -18.28 -4.83 25.30
C LYS A 15 -17.98 -6.26 24.87
N GLN A 16 -18.30 -6.60 23.62
CA GLN A 16 -17.80 -7.82 23.03
C GLN A 16 -16.29 -7.74 23.19
N GLU A 17 -15.72 -8.65 23.97
CA GLU A 17 -14.28 -8.77 24.10
C GLU A 17 -13.72 -8.94 22.71
N LYS A 18 -13.13 -7.86 22.21
CA LYS A 18 -12.33 -7.89 21.01
C LYS A 18 -11.19 -8.83 21.35
N GLN A 19 -11.27 -10.05 20.82
CA GLN A 19 -10.24 -11.07 20.89
C GLN A 19 -8.87 -10.40 20.92
N GLU A 20 -8.10 -10.67 21.98
CA GLU A 20 -6.76 -10.12 22.16
C GLU A 20 -5.98 -10.31 20.87
N ARG A 21 -5.81 -9.22 20.15
CA ARG A 21 -5.03 -9.22 18.92
C ARG A 21 -3.61 -9.41 19.39
N LYS A 22 -3.08 -10.64 19.30
CA LYS A 22 -1.69 -10.99 19.64
C LYS A 22 -0.80 -9.83 19.22
N GLU A 23 -0.22 -9.15 20.22
CA GLU A 23 0.72 -8.07 19.96
C GLU A 23 1.81 -8.66 19.08
N LYS A 24 1.95 -8.12 17.88
CA LYS A 24 3.03 -8.53 17.00
C LYS A 24 4.29 -8.12 17.75
N GLN A 25 5.03 -9.10 18.25
CA GLN A 25 6.39 -8.89 18.68
C GLN A 25 7.15 -8.46 17.43
N ASN A 26 7.29 -7.14 17.27
CA ASN A 26 8.12 -6.58 16.24
C ASN A 26 9.54 -6.97 16.66
N SER A 27 10.08 -8.04 16.07
CA SER A 27 11.49 -8.34 16.23
C SER A 27 12.24 -7.05 15.89
N ASN A 28 13.04 -6.54 16.82
CA ASN A 28 14.00 -5.45 16.56
C ASN A 28 15.13 -5.99 15.66
N TYR A 29 14.77 -6.60 14.53
CA TYR A 29 15.68 -7.11 13.53
C TYR A 29 16.03 -5.95 12.61
N PHE A 30 17.16 -5.31 12.91
CA PHE A 30 17.80 -4.36 12.01
C PHE A 30 18.55 -5.16 10.94
N SER A 31 17.91 -5.41 9.79
CA SER A 31 18.56 -6.05 8.65
C SER A 31 19.59 -5.09 8.07
N SER A 32 20.87 -5.47 8.10
CA SER A 32 21.93 -4.72 7.42
C SER A 32 21.57 -4.55 5.93
N PRO A 33 21.67 -3.33 5.36
CA PRO A 33 21.25 -3.02 4.00
C PRO A 33 22.02 -3.78 2.90
N GLU A 34 23.13 -4.43 3.25
CA GLU A 34 23.99 -5.17 2.30
C GLU A 34 23.44 -6.54 1.90
N THR A 35 22.44 -7.08 2.62
CA THR A 35 22.04 -8.50 2.49
C THR A 35 20.79 -8.74 1.63
N MET A 36 20.04 -7.69 1.24
CA MET A 36 18.80 -7.84 0.46
C MET A 36 18.76 -6.92 -0.76
N LYS A 37 18.67 -7.51 -1.95
CA LYS A 37 18.39 -6.79 -3.21
C LYS A 37 16.90 -6.86 -3.52
N MET A 38 16.32 -5.72 -3.89
CA MET A 38 14.98 -5.67 -4.48
C MET A 38 15.12 -5.80 -6.00
N GLU A 39 14.58 -6.87 -6.55
CA GLU A 39 14.53 -7.07 -7.99
C GLU A 39 13.17 -6.63 -8.53
N ALA A 40 13.21 -5.71 -9.48
CA ALA A 40 12.02 -5.22 -10.14
C ALA A 40 11.66 -6.06 -11.37
N PRO A 41 10.36 -6.23 -11.66
CA PRO A 41 9.92 -6.83 -12.91
C PRO A 41 10.32 -5.95 -14.10
N LYS A 42 10.99 -6.53 -15.09
CA LYS A 42 11.50 -5.82 -16.29
C LYS A 42 10.43 -5.03 -17.06
N LEU A 43 9.17 -5.47 -17.00
CA LEU A 43 8.06 -4.90 -17.77
C LEU A 43 7.17 -3.94 -16.95
N LEU A 44 7.51 -3.65 -15.68
CA LEU A 44 6.64 -2.91 -14.78
C LEU A 44 6.31 -1.50 -15.32
N GLY A 45 7.32 -0.72 -15.74
CA GLY A 45 7.11 0.64 -16.26
C GLY A 45 6.25 0.67 -17.53
N GLN A 46 6.44 -0.32 -18.42
CA GLN A 46 5.67 -0.45 -19.65
C GLN A 46 4.19 -0.74 -19.36
N LEU A 47 3.90 -1.64 -18.41
CA LEU A 47 2.52 -1.97 -18.03
C LEU A 47 1.80 -0.78 -17.39
N ILE A 48 2.49 0.02 -16.58
CA ILE A 48 1.93 1.26 -16.00
C ILE A 48 1.56 2.24 -17.12
N CYS A 49 2.47 2.46 -18.07
CA CYS A 49 2.23 3.35 -19.21
C CYS A 49 1.07 2.85 -20.09
N GLN A 50 1.01 1.55 -20.38
CA GLN A 50 -0.08 0.94 -21.13
C GLN A 50 -1.42 1.12 -20.40
N GLY A 51 -1.51 0.79 -19.11
CA GLY A 51 -2.73 0.95 -18.33
C GLY A 51 -3.19 2.41 -18.26
N ARG A 52 -2.25 3.35 -18.14
CA ARG A 52 -2.53 4.80 -18.20
C ARG A 52 -3.12 5.20 -19.56
N ASN A 53 -2.53 4.75 -20.66
CA ASN A 53 -3.00 5.05 -22.02
C ASN A 53 -4.37 4.44 -22.30
N THR A 54 -4.64 3.20 -21.85
CA THR A 54 -5.96 2.55 -21.97
C THR A 54 -7.05 3.36 -21.26
N LYS A 55 -6.73 3.95 -20.10
CA LYS A 55 -7.64 4.84 -19.38
C LYS A 55 -7.66 6.29 -19.88
N LYS A 56 -6.89 6.62 -20.92
CA LYS A 56 -6.72 7.97 -21.46
C LYS A 56 -6.34 9.01 -20.39
N LEU A 57 -5.59 8.58 -19.37
CA LEU A 57 -5.11 9.46 -18.31
C LEU A 57 -3.79 10.10 -18.72
N THR A 58 -3.62 11.38 -18.41
CA THR A 58 -2.30 12.02 -18.50
C THR A 58 -1.44 11.62 -17.31
N GLN A 59 -0.12 11.71 -17.44
CA GLN A 59 0.79 11.46 -16.31
C GLN A 59 0.47 12.35 -15.11
N LYS A 60 0.06 13.61 -15.34
CA LYS A 60 -0.34 14.56 -14.28
C LYS A 60 -1.58 14.09 -13.53
N MET A 61 -2.60 13.60 -14.24
CA MET A 61 -3.83 13.11 -13.62
C MET A 61 -3.56 11.86 -12.77
N LEU A 62 -2.86 10.88 -13.32
CA LEU A 62 -2.52 9.66 -12.58
C LEU A 62 -1.63 9.96 -11.35
N ALA A 63 -0.64 10.84 -11.50
CA ALA A 63 0.21 11.26 -10.39
C ALA A 63 -0.59 11.96 -9.28
N SER A 64 -1.54 12.83 -9.64
CA SER A 64 -2.43 13.49 -8.69
C SER A 64 -3.33 12.49 -7.95
N GLU A 65 -3.84 11.47 -8.63
CA GLU A 65 -4.67 10.42 -8.01
C GLU A 65 -3.89 9.52 -7.05
N LEU A 66 -2.59 9.32 -7.32
CA LEU A 66 -1.67 8.54 -6.51
C LEU A 66 -0.95 9.37 -5.44
N GLN A 67 -1.23 10.67 -5.35
CA GLN A 67 -0.58 11.62 -4.43
C GLN A 67 0.96 11.59 -4.53
N ILE A 68 1.47 11.50 -5.76
CA ILE A 68 2.91 11.54 -6.07
C ILE A 68 3.21 12.66 -7.05
N SER A 69 4.50 13.01 -7.18
CA SER A 69 4.93 13.94 -8.21
C SER A 69 4.95 13.29 -9.60
N THR A 70 4.72 14.09 -10.64
CA THR A 70 4.81 13.64 -12.05
C THR A 70 6.20 13.10 -12.40
N SER A 71 7.25 13.67 -11.83
CA SER A 71 8.63 13.23 -12.01
C SER A 71 8.86 11.81 -11.48
N ILE A 72 8.26 11.46 -10.34
CA ILE A 72 8.34 10.10 -9.78
C ILE A 72 7.65 9.11 -10.72
N LEU A 73 6.43 9.44 -11.18
CA LEU A 73 5.70 8.59 -12.11
C LEU A 73 6.47 8.37 -13.42
N SER A 74 7.07 9.43 -13.98
CA SER A 74 7.90 9.35 -15.20
C SER A 74 9.13 8.43 -15.01
N ARG A 75 9.79 8.49 -13.84
CA ARG A 75 10.89 7.59 -13.51
C ARG A 75 10.45 6.13 -13.43
N TRP A 76 9.26 5.86 -12.91
CA TRP A 76 8.69 4.51 -12.87
C TRP A 76 8.35 3.99 -14.27
N GLU A 77 7.68 4.80 -15.10
CA GLU A 77 7.36 4.43 -16.49
C GLU A 77 8.63 4.16 -17.32
N SER A 78 9.73 4.85 -17.01
CA SER A 78 11.04 4.69 -17.66
C SER A 78 11.92 3.60 -17.03
N ASN A 79 11.44 2.88 -16.02
CA ASN A 79 12.21 1.88 -15.23
C ASN A 79 13.52 2.42 -14.61
N LYS A 80 13.64 3.74 -14.39
CA LYS A 80 14.80 4.35 -13.72
C LYS A 80 14.72 4.19 -12.20
N GLU A 81 13.50 4.12 -11.68
CA GLU A 81 13.19 3.93 -10.26
C GLU A 81 12.02 2.96 -10.17
N PHE A 82 11.91 2.25 -9.03
CA PHE A 82 10.88 1.24 -8.87
C PHE A 82 9.94 1.55 -7.67
N PRO A 83 8.61 1.44 -7.85
CA PRO A 83 7.65 1.68 -6.78
C PRO A 83 7.60 0.54 -5.77
N ASN A 84 7.41 0.86 -4.48
CA ASN A 84 7.19 -0.15 -3.43
C ASN A 84 5.91 -0.96 -3.69
N ASN A 85 5.81 -2.19 -3.17
CA ASN A 85 4.64 -3.07 -3.29
C ASN A 85 3.32 -2.41 -2.84
N LYS A 86 3.36 -1.46 -1.88
CA LYS A 86 2.18 -0.65 -1.52
C LYS A 86 1.75 0.26 -2.67
N GLN A 87 2.68 1.01 -3.25
CA GLN A 87 2.43 1.90 -4.38
C GLN A 87 1.96 1.12 -5.61
N ILE A 88 2.54 -0.06 -5.86
CA ILE A 88 2.06 -0.98 -6.91
C ILE A 88 0.58 -1.30 -6.69
N ALA A 89 0.19 -1.67 -5.47
CA ALA A 89 -1.22 -1.98 -5.18
C ALA A 89 -2.16 -0.77 -5.35
N ASP A 90 -1.69 0.44 -5.07
CA ASP A 90 -2.48 1.65 -5.30
C ASP A 90 -2.64 1.95 -6.80
N ILE A 91 -1.57 1.75 -7.59
CA ILE A 91 -1.62 1.81 -9.06
C ILE A 91 -2.60 0.76 -9.63
N GLU A 92 -2.57 -0.48 -9.13
CA GLU A 92 -3.50 -1.54 -9.55
C GLU A 92 -4.96 -1.13 -9.34
N LYS A 93 -5.28 -0.50 -8.20
CA LYS A 93 -6.65 -0.02 -7.92
C LYS A 93 -7.06 1.10 -8.88
N LYS A 94 -6.17 2.07 -9.13
CA LYS A 94 -6.46 3.21 -10.01
C LYS A 94 -6.55 2.80 -11.46
N LEU A 95 -5.68 1.90 -11.93
CA LEU A 95 -5.66 1.41 -13.31
C LEU A 95 -6.57 0.21 -13.56
N GLY A 96 -7.03 -0.51 -12.53
CA GLY A 96 -7.87 -1.69 -12.69
C GLY A 96 -7.17 -2.88 -13.33
N ILE A 97 -5.83 -2.89 -13.35
CA ILE A 97 -5.01 -3.97 -13.93
C ILE A 97 -4.16 -4.63 -12.85
N LYS A 98 -3.73 -5.87 -13.09
CA LYS A 98 -2.78 -6.57 -12.22
C LYS A 98 -1.36 -6.28 -12.64
N LEU A 99 -0.53 -5.85 -11.69
CA LEU A 99 0.87 -5.52 -11.93
C LEU A 99 1.79 -6.53 -11.23
N PRO A 100 2.93 -6.87 -11.85
CA PRO A 100 3.90 -7.77 -11.23
C PRO A 100 4.53 -7.11 -9.99
N ARG A 101 4.65 -7.87 -8.90
CA ARG A 101 5.20 -7.39 -7.62
C ARG A 101 6.72 -7.50 -7.56
N MET A 102 7.33 -6.68 -6.72
CA MET A 102 8.76 -6.76 -6.42
C MET A 102 9.08 -8.04 -5.66
N LYS A 103 10.17 -8.70 -6.06
CA LYS A 103 10.74 -9.84 -5.33
C LYS A 103 11.92 -9.36 -4.48
N LYS A 104 11.99 -9.87 -3.25
CA LYS A 104 13.14 -9.65 -2.38
C LYS A 104 14.04 -10.88 -2.51
N THR A 105 15.27 -10.68 -2.97
CA THR A 105 16.26 -11.75 -3.11
C THR A 105 17.38 -11.50 -2.10
N LYS A 106 17.74 -12.53 -1.34
CA LYS A 106 18.92 -12.48 -0.47
C LYS A 106 20.15 -12.46 -1.35
N VAL A 107 21.06 -11.54 -1.07
CA VAL A 107 22.36 -11.49 -1.73
C VAL A 107 23.28 -12.37 -0.93
N ASP A 108 23.51 -13.59 -1.40
CA ASP A 108 24.57 -14.40 -0.84
C ASP A 108 25.89 -13.77 -1.28
N GLN A 109 26.67 -13.27 -0.32
CA GLN A 109 28.04 -12.81 -0.55
C GLN A 109 28.89 -14.06 -0.79
N ASN A 110 29.30 -14.29 -2.04
CA ASN A 110 30.25 -15.34 -2.42
C ASN A 110 31.62 -14.72 -2.67
#